data_AF-A0A9D8FKY3-F1
#
_entry.id   AF-A0A9D8FKY3-F1
#
_cell.length_a   1.000
_cell.length_b   1.000
_cell.length_c   1.000
_cell.angle_alpha   90.00
_cell.angle_beta   90.00
_cell.angle_gamma   90.00
#
_symmetry.space_group_name_H-M   'P 1'
#
loop_
_entity.id
_entity.type
_entity.pdbx_description
1 polymer ?
#
loop_
_entity_poly.entity_id
_entity_poly.type
_entity_poly.pdbx_seq_one_letter_code
_entity_poly.pdbx_strand_id
1 'polypeptide(L)' 'KKEIRRGSFYRSISLPAHVQGDKAIAEATDGVLKITIPKATPTKKKTIKVKAKTKKK' A
#
# COMPACT_ATOMS: atom_id res chain seq x y z
N LYS A 1 -11.49 -2.32 36.02
CA LYS A 1 -11.37 -2.55 34.55
C LYS A 1 -10.36 -1.55 34.01
N LYS A 2 -9.34 -1.96 33.25
CA LYS A 2 -8.38 -1.03 32.64
C LYS A 2 -8.93 -0.62 31.28
N GLU A 3 -9.33 0.64 31.13
CA GLU A 3 -10.11 1.09 29.97
C GLU A 3 -9.21 1.62 28.83
N ILE A 4 -7.99 2.06 29.17
CA ILE A 4 -7.01 2.58 28.22
C ILE A 4 -5.95 1.51 27.92
N ARG A 5 -5.76 1.25 26.63
CA ARG A 5 -4.70 0.35 26.14
C ARG A 5 -3.33 1.02 26.28
N ARG A 6 -2.38 0.34 26.91
CA ARG A 6 -0.98 0.80 27.08
C ARG A 6 0.00 -0.30 26.67
N GLY A 7 1.21 0.08 26.28
CA GLY A 7 2.27 -0.80 25.78
C GLY A 7 2.65 -0.49 24.34
N SER A 8 3.66 -1.19 23.82
CA SER A 8 4.09 -1.06 22.43
C SER A 8 2.99 -1.53 21.47
N PHE A 9 2.89 -0.88 20.31
CA PHE A 9 1.96 -1.27 19.26
C PHE A 9 2.67 -1.33 17.91
N TYR A 10 2.20 -2.24 17.05
CA TYR A 10 2.64 -2.39 15.68
C TYR A 10 1.43 -2.61 14.79
N ARG A 11 1.42 -1.97 13.62
CA ARG A 11 0.39 -2.14 12.59
C ARG A 11 1.08 -2.19 11.22
N SER A 12 0.62 -3.12 10.39
CA SER A 12 0.97 -3.21 8.98
C SER A 12 -0.32 -3.21 8.17
N ILE A 13 -0.33 -2.48 7.06
CA ILE A 13 -1.51 -2.30 6.21
C ILE A 13 -1.06 -2.47 4.77
N SER A 14 -1.73 -3.35 4.02
CA SER A 14 -1.49 -3.49 2.59
C SER A 14 -2.16 -2.33 1.84
N LEU A 15 -1.42 -1.70 0.93
CA LEU A 15 -1.95 -0.59 0.15
C LEU A 15 -2.73 -1.11 -1.07
N PRO A 16 -3.90 -0.54 -1.38
CA PRO A 16 -4.75 -1.04 -2.46
C PRO A 16 -4.21 -0.69 -3.86
N ALA A 17 -3.14 0.10 -3.97
CA ALA A 17 -2.59 0.56 -5.23
C ALA A 17 -1.08 0.75 -5.13
N HIS A 18 -0.43 0.83 -6.30
CA HIS A 18 0.96 1.27 -6.39
C HIS A 18 1.08 2.73 -5.96
N VAL A 19 2.03 3.00 -5.06
CA VAL A 19 2.29 4.32 -4.47
C VAL A 19 3.78 4.67 -4.58
N GLN A 20 4.11 5.96 -4.41
CA GLN A 20 5.50 6.41 -4.28
C GLN A 20 5.88 6.43 -2.80
N GLY A 21 6.38 5.29 -2.30
CA GLY A 21 6.71 5.11 -0.88
C GLY A 21 7.71 6.15 -0.35
N ASP A 22 8.69 6.52 -1.16
CA ASP A 22 9.74 7.49 -0.81
C ASP A 22 9.20 8.91 -0.56
N LYS A 23 7.96 9.19 -0.99
CA LYS A 23 7.28 10.48 -0.82
C LYS A 23 6.15 10.44 0.22
N ALA A 24 6.20 9.48 1.13
CA ALA A 24 5.27 9.43 2.25
C ALA A 24 5.47 10.64 3.18
N ILE A 25 4.37 11.23 3.65
CA ILE A 25 4.36 12.34 4.60
C ILE A 25 3.57 11.89 5.83
N ALA A 26 4.03 12.27 7.03
CA ALA A 26 3.39 11.95 8.29
C ALA A 26 3.23 13.20 9.17
N GLU A 27 2.05 13.38 9.74
CA GLU A 27 1.70 14.49 10.63
C GLU A 27 0.97 13.95 11.86
N ALA A 28 1.30 14.47 13.05
CA ALA A 28 0.66 14.09 14.30
C ALA A 28 -0.04 15.30 14.91
N THR A 29 -1.37 15.24 15.00
CA THR A 29 -2.23 16.33 15.50
C THR A 29 -3.36 15.74 16.34
N ASP A 30 -3.63 16.31 17.51
CA ASP A 30 -4.72 15.90 18.40
C ASP A 30 -4.76 14.40 18.73
N GLY A 31 -3.58 13.78 18.89
CA GLY A 31 -3.46 12.36 19.20
C GLY A 31 -3.71 11.41 18.02
N VAL A 32 -3.84 11.93 16.80
CA VAL A 32 -4.01 11.14 15.57
C VAL A 32 -2.77 11.27 14.69
N LEU A 33 -2.22 10.13 14.27
CA LEU A 33 -1.16 10.06 13.27
C LEU A 33 -1.79 9.94 11.88
N LYS A 34 -1.64 10.97 11.05
CA LYS A 34 -2.07 11.00 9.66
C LYS A 34 -0.89 10.69 8.75
N ILE A 35 -1.00 9.64 7.95
CA ILE A 35 0.02 9.23 6.97
C ILE A 35 -0.59 9.40 5.58
N THR A 36 0.07 10.21 4.73
CA THR A 36 -0.36 10.46 3.35
C THR A 36 0.70 9.94 2.40
N ILE A 37 0.33 9.05 1.49
CA ILE A 37 1.23 8.49 0.48
C ILE A 37 0.65 8.74 -0.91
N PRO A 38 1.36 9.46 -1.80
CA PRO A 38 0.86 9.75 -3.13
C PRO A 38 0.82 8.49 -3.99
N LYS A 39 -0.25 8.36 -4.78
CA LYS A 39 -0.38 7.28 -5.78
C LYS A 39 0.71 7.41 -6.84
N ALA A 40 1.24 6.27 -7.27
CA ALA A 40 2.17 6.25 -8.39
C ALA A 40 1.41 6.62 -9.67
N THR A 41 2.05 7.40 -10.54
CA THR A 41 1.52 7.75 -11.85
C THR A 41 1.25 6.47 -12.65
N PRO A 42 0.11 6.35 -13.34
CA PRO A 42 -0.25 5.15 -14.08
C PRO A 42 0.77 4.90 -15.19
N THR A 43 1.61 3.88 -15.01
CA THR A 43 2.49 3.40 -16.07
C THR A 43 1.64 2.78 -17.17
N LYS A 44 1.95 3.11 -18.44
CA LYS A 44 1.28 2.52 -19.62
C LYS A 44 1.28 1.00 -19.47
N LYS A 45 0.08 0.40 -19.46
CA LYS A 45 -0.12 -1.04 -19.26
C LYS A 45 0.74 -1.80 -20.29
N LYS A 46 1.60 -2.71 -19.82
CA LYS A 46 2.34 -3.61 -20.70
C LYS A 46 1.36 -4.69 -21.16
N THR A 47 0.96 -4.65 -22.44
CA THR A 47 0.11 -5.69 -23.02
C THR A 47 0.92 -6.98 -23.16
N ILE A 48 0.68 -7.95 -22.28
CA ILE A 48 1.31 -9.26 -22.38
C ILE A 48 0.50 -10.08 -23.39
N LYS A 49 1.01 -10.24 -24.61
CA LYS A 49 0.45 -11.17 -25.60
C LYS A 49 0.79 -12.59 -25.20
N VAL A 50 -0.16 -13.32 -24.62
CA VAL A 50 0.00 -14.75 -24.32
C VAL A 50 -0.10 -15.52 -25.64
N LYS A 51 1.03 -16.09 -26.10
CA LYS A 51 1.03 -17.05 -27.21
C LYS A 51 0.81 -18.45 -26.63
N ALA A 52 -0.42 -18.97 -26.72
CA ALA A 52 -0.71 -20.35 -26.38
C ALA A 52 -0.02 -21.27 -27.40
N LYS A 53 1.00 -22.02 -27.00
CA LYS A 53 1.47 -23.20 -27.75
C LYS A 53 0.62 -24.39 -27.31
N THR A 54 -0.45 -24.66 -28.05
CA THR A 54 -1.16 -25.93 -27.97
C THR A 54 -0.21 -27.05 -28.42
N LYS A 55 0.31 -27.84 -27.47
CA LYS A 55 0.87 -29.15 -27.79
C LYS A 55 -0.32 -30.12 -27.92
N LYS A 56 -0.75 -30.40 -29.16
CA LYS A 56 -1.47 -31.64 -29.47
C LYS A 56 -0.46 -32.79 -29.39
N LYS A 57 -0.65 -33.71 -28.45
CA LYS A 57 -0.36 -35.13 -28.65
C LYS A 57 -1.26 -35.94 -27.72
#